data_AF-A0A4R8WTU8-F1
#
_entry.id   AF-A0A4R8WTU8-F1
#
_cell.length_a   1.000
_cell.length_b   1.000
_cell.length_c   1.000
_cell.angle_alpha   90.00
_cell.angle_beta   90.00
_cell.angle_gamma   90.00
#
_symmetry.space_group_name_H-M   'P 1'
#
loop_
_entity.id
_entity.type
_entity.pdbx_description
1 polymer ?
#
loop_
_entity_poly.entity_id
_entity_poly.type
_entity_poly.pdbx_seq_one_letter_code
_entity_poly.pdbx_strand_id
1 'polypeptide(L)'
;MSTGRAGAIFAVSALATLVAGVVLELSGDAAANQLGVSGIIFGATILALATSLPELSTGLQSIKQGDDNVAMSDIFGGNAFLPVLCLYLVGIAGLFTIAS
;
A
#
# COMPACT_ATOMS: atom_id res chain seq x y z
N MET A 1 -0.07 -9.51 -25.01
CA MET A 1 0.62 -8.19 -25.02
C MET A 1 2.11 -8.45 -25.02
N SER A 2 2.90 -7.74 -25.84
CA SER A 2 4.37 -7.84 -25.76
C SER A 2 4.82 -7.44 -24.36
N THR A 3 5.63 -8.28 -23.72
CA THR A 3 6.15 -8.13 -22.35
C THR A 3 6.75 -6.74 -22.10
N GLY A 4 7.28 -6.10 -23.14
CA GLY A 4 7.82 -4.73 -23.07
C GLY A 4 6.77 -3.64 -22.78
N ARG A 5 5.53 -3.77 -23.29
CA ARG A 5 4.45 -2.81 -22.97
C ARG A 5 3.97 -2.96 -21.53
N ALA A 6 3.88 -4.19 -21.03
CA ALA A 6 3.51 -4.44 -19.64
C ALA A 6 4.56 -3.88 -18.67
N GLY A 7 5.85 -4.08 -18.96
CA GLY A 7 6.94 -3.50 -18.17
C GLY A 7 6.94 -1.97 -18.15
N ALA A 8 6.68 -1.34 -19.30
CA ALA A 8 6.58 0.12 -19.38
C ALA A 8 5.40 0.67 -18.54
N ILE A 9 4.23 0.03 -18.62
CA ILE A 9 3.06 0.42 -17.82
C ILE A 9 3.38 0.29 -16.34
N PHE A 10 3.98 -0.83 -15.92
CA PHE A 10 4.36 -1.06 -14.53
C PHE A 10 5.36 0.00 -14.01
N ALA A 11 6.39 0.30 -14.79
CA ALA A 11 7.40 1.29 -14.42
C ALA A 11 6.77 2.69 -14.24
N VAL A 12 5.90 3.08 -15.17
CA VAL A 12 5.20 4.37 -15.09
C VAL A 12 4.26 4.42 -13.89
N SER A 13 3.48 3.36 -13.64
CA SER A 13 2.59 3.31 -12.48
C SER A 13 3.37 3.34 -11.17
N ALA A 14 4.47 2.60 -11.07
CA ALA A 14 5.30 2.60 -9.87
C ALA A 14 5.90 3.99 -9.59
N LEU A 15 6.37 4.68 -10.62
CA LEU A 15 6.92 6.03 -10.49
C LEU A 15 5.85 7.05 -10.11
N ALA A 16 4.65 6.92 -10.69
CA ALA A 16 3.50 7.75 -10.32
C ALA A 16 3.09 7.53 -8.86
N THR A 17 3.04 6.28 -8.38
CA THR A 17 2.76 5.96 -6.97
C THR A 17 3.82 6.53 -6.04
N LEU A 18 5.10 6.45 -6.40
CA LEU A 18 6.21 7.02 -5.63
C LEU A 18 6.03 8.54 -5.46
N VAL A 19 5.81 9.26 -6.57
CA VAL A 19 5.64 10.72 -6.55
C VAL A 19 4.39 11.10 -5.76
N ALA A 20 3.28 10.38 -5.94
CA ALA A 20 2.06 10.61 -5.19
C ALA A 20 2.27 10.44 -3.68
N GLY A 21 3.04 9.42 -3.26
CA GLY A 21 3.40 9.20 -1.86
C GLY A 21 4.17 10.38 -1.26
N VAL A 22 5.20 10.87 -1.95
CA VAL A 22 6.01 12.03 -1.49
C VAL A 22 5.17 13.31 -1.40
N VAL A 23 4.29 13.55 -2.38
CA VAL A 23 3.42 14.73 -2.37
C VAL A 23 2.38 14.63 -1.24
N LEU A 24 1.85 13.45 -0.95
CA LEU A 24 0.93 13.20 0.15
C LEU A 24 1.58 13.45 1.53
N GLU A 25 2.83 13.04 1.70
CA GLU A 25 3.60 13.30 2.91
C GLU A 25 3.79 14.81 3.15
N LEU A 26 4.28 15.53 2.14
CA LEU A 26 4.48 16.99 2.20
C LEU A 26 3.17 17.75 2.44
N SER A 27 2.09 17.34 1.77
CA SER A 27 0.76 17.93 1.94
C SER A 27 0.17 17.59 3.30
N GLY A 28 0.49 16.40 3.82
CA GLY A 28 0.02 15.93 5.11
C GLY A 28 0.63 16.66 6.28
N ASP A 29 1.92 16.99 6.23
CA ASP A 29 2.56 17.84 7.23
C ASP A 29 1.98 19.26 7.22
N ALA A 30 1.68 19.80 6.04
CA ALA A 30 1.02 21.10 5.93
C ALA A 30 -0.43 21.08 6.46
N ALA A 31 -1.18 20.01 6.21
CA ALA A 31 -2.55 19.82 6.68
C ALA A 31 -2.62 19.55 8.19
N ALA A 32 -1.71 18.73 8.72
CA ALA A 32 -1.62 18.40 10.14
C ALA A 32 -1.35 19.65 11.00
N ASN A 33 -0.46 20.53 10.53
CA ASN A 33 -0.19 21.82 11.18
C ASN A 33 -1.42 22.75 11.21
N GLN A 34 -2.29 22.70 10.20
CA GLN A 34 -3.51 23.51 10.15
C GLN A 34 -4.65 22.92 11.00
N LEU A 35 -4.74 21.59 11.09
CA LEU A 35 -5.77 20.89 11.86
C LEU A 35 -5.42 20.74 13.35
N GLY A 36 -4.19 21.04 13.77
CA GLY A 36 -3.73 20.85 15.15
C GLY A 36 -3.64 19.37 15.56
N VAL A 37 -3.60 18.47 14.56
CA VAL A 37 -3.51 17.02 14.75
C VAL A 37 -2.06 16.60 14.51
N SER A 38 -1.58 15.61 15.26
CA SER A 38 -0.24 15.03 15.04
C SER A 38 -0.10 14.55 13.59
N GLY A 39 0.97 14.98 12.90
CA GLY A 39 1.30 14.55 11.53
C GLY A 39 1.34 13.03 11.38
N ILE A 40 1.62 12.30 12.47
CA ILE A 40 1.59 10.83 12.49
C ILE A 40 0.17 10.27 12.29
N ILE A 41 -0.86 10.85 12.90
CA ILE A 41 -2.24 10.36 12.75
C ILE A 41 -2.72 10.58 11.32
N PHE A 42 -2.41 11.75 10.76
CA PHE A 42 -2.75 12.07 9.38
C PHE A 42 -1.99 11.18 8.40
N GLY A 43 -0.67 11.06 8.56
CA GLY A 43 0.18 10.20 7.74
C GLY A 43 -0.23 8.73 7.81
N ALA A 44 -0.51 8.20 9.00
CA ALA A 44 -0.99 6.83 9.16
C ALA A 44 -2.35 6.59 8.47
N THR A 45 -3.27 7.55 8.53
CA THR A 45 -4.59 7.44 7.90
C THR A 45 -4.49 7.47 6.38
N ILE A 46 -3.74 8.43 5.84
CA ILE A 46 -3.51 8.55 4.39
C ILE A 46 -2.75 7.33 3.87
N LEU A 47 -1.73 6.86 4.58
CA LEU A 47 -0.99 5.67 4.22
C LEU A 47 -1.92 4.45 4.16
N ALA A 48 -2.73 4.23 5.20
CA ALA A 48 -3.71 3.15 5.24
C ALA A 48 -4.69 3.23 4.05
N LEU A 49 -5.23 4.42 3.74
CA LEU A 49 -6.10 4.62 2.58
C LEU A 49 -5.38 4.31 1.26
N ALA A 50 -4.15 4.80 1.07
CA ALA A 50 -3.36 4.58 -0.13
C ALA A 50 -3.09 3.09 -0.37
N THR A 51 -2.84 2.30 0.68
CA THR A 51 -2.66 0.84 0.58
C THR A 51 -3.95 0.08 0.29
N SER A 52 -5.11 0.55 0.74
CA SER A 52 -6.41 -0.12 0.50
C SER A 52 -7.09 0.30 -0.82
N LEU A 53 -6.64 1.36 -1.49
CA LEU A 53 -7.18 1.81 -2.78
C LEU A 53 -7.06 0.74 -3.89
N PRO A 54 -5.91 0.07 -4.08
CA PRO A 54 -5.77 -1.02 -5.03
C PRO A 54 -6.75 -2.17 -4.74
N GLU A 55 -6.88 -2.57 -3.48
CA GLU A 55 -7.80 -3.62 -3.02
C GLU A 55 -9.27 -3.26 -3.26
N LEU A 56 -9.64 -1.99 -3.07
CA LEU A 56 -10.96 -1.48 -3.44
C LEU A 56 -11.19 -1.58 -4.95
N SER A 57 -10.17 -1.29 -5.76
CA SER A 57 -10.27 -1.34 -7.23
C SER A 57 -10.46 -2.77 -7.74
N THR A 58 -9.70 -3.73 -7.22
CA THR A 58 -9.80 -5.15 -7.56
C THR A 58 -11.07 -5.77 -6.99
N GLY A 59 -11.44 -5.45 -5.75
CA GLY A 59 -12.70 -5.90 -5.13
C GLY A 59 -13.94 -5.47 -5.92
N LEU A 60 -14.00 -4.22 -6.39
CA LEU A 60 -15.09 -3.74 -7.25
C LEU A 60 -15.13 -4.46 -8.61
N GLN A 61 -13.97 -4.85 -9.16
CA GLN A 61 -13.91 -5.64 -10.40
C GLN A 61 -14.38 -7.08 -10.19
N SER A 62 -14.07 -7.70 -9.06
CA SER A 62 -14.51 -9.07 -8.74
C SER A 62 -16.02 -9.15 -8.52
N ILE A 63 -16.61 -8.16 -7.83
CA ILE A 63 -18.07 -8.04 -7.69
C ILE A 63 -18.74 -7.91 -9.07
N LYS A 64 -18.14 -7.13 -9.98
CA LYS A 64 -18.63 -6.98 -11.36
C LYS A 64 -18.54 -8.27 -12.19
N GLN A 65 -17.58 -9.14 -11.89
CA GLN A 65 -17.41 -10.43 -12.58
C GLN A 65 -18.22 -11.55 -11.93
N GLY A 66 -18.77 -11.34 -10.72
CA GLY A 66 -19.54 -12.35 -9.98
C GLY A 66 -18.67 -13.49 -9.43
N ASP A 67 -17.37 -13.26 -9.27
CA ASP A 67 -16.41 -14.27 -8.78
C ASP A 67 -16.04 -13.97 -7.32
N ASP A 68 -16.83 -14.52 -6.41
CA ASP A 68 -16.70 -14.33 -4.96
C ASP A 68 -15.38 -14.90 -4.40
N ASN A 69 -14.80 -15.91 -5.07
CA ASN A 69 -13.58 -16.56 -4.63
C ASN A 69 -12.35 -15.65 -4.84
N VAL A 70 -12.31 -14.95 -5.97
CA VAL A 70 -11.27 -13.95 -6.26
C VAL A 70 -11.36 -12.80 -5.26
N ALA A 71 -12.57 -12.28 -5.00
CA ALA A 71 -12.79 -11.21 -4.02
C ALA A 71 -12.32 -11.59 -2.60
N MET A 72 -12.63 -12.81 -2.15
CA MET A 72 -12.22 -13.29 -0.83
C MET A 72 -10.70 -13.45 -0.72
N SER A 73 -10.06 -14.00 -1.75
CA SER A 73 -8.60 -14.18 -1.79
C SER A 73 -7.84 -12.85 -1.80
N ASP A 74 -8.40 -11.81 -2.43
CA ASP A 74 -7.77 -10.50 -2.56
C ASP A 74 -7.84 -9.70 -1.25
N ILE A 75 -8.99 -9.74 -0.56
CA ILE A 75 -9.16 -9.09 0.75
C ILE A 75 -8.27 -9.75 1.82
N PHE A 76 -8.29 -11.09 1.90
CA PHE A 76 -7.47 -11.83 2.86
C PHE A 76 -5.99 -11.73 2.51
N GLY A 77 -5.63 -11.87 1.23
CA GLY A 77 -4.26 -11.79 0.75
C GLY A 77 -3.66 -10.40 0.99
N GLY A 78 -4.33 -9.34 0.53
CA GLY A 78 -3.85 -7.96 0.64
C GLY A 78 -3.64 -7.51 2.09
N ASN A 79 -4.66 -7.69 2.94
CA ASN A 79 -4.59 -7.24 4.33
C ASN A 79 -3.80 -8.16 5.25
N ALA A 80 -3.73 -9.48 4.99
CA ALA A 80 -2.91 -10.38 5.81
C ALA A 80 -1.43 -10.36 5.40
N PHE A 81 -1.11 -10.01 4.15
CA PHE A 81 0.27 -9.94 3.68
C PHE A 81 1.09 -8.89 4.44
N LEU A 82 0.51 -7.72 4.70
CA LEU A 82 1.20 -6.62 5.38
C LEU A 82 1.70 -6.98 6.80
N PRO A 83 0.87 -7.49 7.73
CA PRO A 83 1.34 -7.89 9.06
C PRO A 83 2.25 -9.11 9.01
N VAL A 84 2.03 -10.08 8.12
CA VAL A 84 2.91 -11.25 7.97
C VAL A 84 4.30 -10.83 7.47
N LEU A 85 4.36 -9.95 6.47
CA LEU A 85 5.62 -9.41 5.97
C LEU A 85 6.33 -8.57 7.05
N CYS A 86 5.59 -7.75 7.79
CA CYS A 86 6.14 -6.97 8.90
C CYS A 86 6.79 -7.88 9.96
N LEU A 87 6.08 -8.94 10.40
CA LEU A 87 6.62 -9.91 11.35
C LEU A 87 7.86 -10.64 10.80
N TYR A 88 7.85 -11.00 9.51
CA TYR A 88 9.01 -11.63 8.87
C TYR A 88 10.24 -10.72 8.85
N LEU A 89 10.07 -9.45 8.46
CA LEU A 89 11.15 -8.46 8.41
C LEU A 89 11.69 -8.12 9.80
N VAL A 90 10.80 -7.94 10.79
CA VAL A 90 11.21 -7.72 12.18
C VAL A 90 11.93 -8.94 12.74
N GLY A 91 11.49 -10.15 12.40
CA GLY A 91 12.17 -11.40 12.78
C GLY A 91 13.60 -11.46 12.24
N ILE A 92 13.80 -11.15 10.96
CA ILE A 92 15.13 -11.11 10.34
C ILE A 92 16.00 -10.00 10.93
N ALA A 93 15.44 -8.80 11.10
CA ALA A 93 16.16 -7.67 11.68
C ALA A 93 16.58 -7.94 13.14
N GLY A 94 15.71 -8.59 13.92
CA GLY A 94 16.02 -9.04 15.28
C GLY A 94 17.10 -10.11 15.31
N LEU A 95 17.07 -11.08 14.38
CA LEU A 95 18.16 -12.05 14.20
C LEU A 95 19.49 -11.38 13.85
N PHE A 96 19.47 -10.37 13.00
CA PHE A 96 20.67 -9.61 12.61
C PHE A 96 21.28 -8.86 13.80
N THR A 97 20.47 -8.24 14.66
CA THR A 97 20.95 -7.49 15.83
C THR A 97 21.53 -8.38 16.93
N ILE A 98 21.11 -9.64 17.04
CA ILE A 98 21.63 -10.60 18.01
C ILE A 98 22.94 -11.25 17.50
N ALA A 99 23.15 -11.27 16.19
CA ALA A 99 24.32 -11.85 15.54
C ALA A 99 25.50 -10.86 15.35
N SER A 100 25.28 -9.56 15.55
CA SER A 100 26.28 -8.47 15.50
C SER A 100 26.73 -8.04 16.89
#